data_AF-A0A1V5PR43-F1
#
_entry.id   AF-A0A1V5PR43-F1
#
_cell.length_a   1.000
_cell.length_b   1.000
_cell.length_c   1.000
_cell.angle_alpha   90.00
_cell.angle_beta   90.00
_cell.angle_gamma   90.00
#
_symmetry.space_group_name_H-M   'P 1'
#
loop_
_entity.id
_entity.type
_entity.pdbx_description
1 polymer ?
#
loop_
_entity_poly.entity_id
_entity_poly.type
_entity_poly.pdbx_seq_one_letter_code
_entity_poly.pdbx_strand_id
1 'polypeptide(L)'
;MVRLLASPSVETIMLGKTIYEDKAATLFAMRLCNDLNKYCNELSKEKGVKLALSRTPAETTAQRFAVLDLLSYGDAHKHVKGSVREAIRIYADTGSRDLPIYYTNGTHCPVDADISLIDKIKIEQGFFPLLSGGNICNLYLGEKEPDPNGLMDFTLNICKTTNLGYFAFTKEITVCNDGYTEYHP
;
A
#
# COMPACT_ATOMS: atom_id res chain seq x y z
N MET A 1 -10.12 12.53 -10.04
CA MET A 1 -9.00 11.66 -9.61
C MET A 1 -9.46 10.22 -9.71
N VAL A 2 -8.65 9.34 -10.31
CA VAL A 2 -8.90 7.88 -10.36
C VAL A 2 -8.00 7.22 -9.31
N ARG A 3 -8.49 6.17 -8.64
CA ARG A 3 -7.83 5.57 -7.48
C ARG A 3 -7.56 4.09 -7.70
N LEU A 4 -6.36 3.63 -7.33
CA LEU A 4 -5.97 2.22 -7.36
C LEU A 4 -5.78 1.70 -5.92
N LEU A 5 -6.31 0.51 -5.66
CA LEU A 5 -6.17 -0.23 -4.40
C LEU A 5 -5.84 -1.70 -4.71
N ALA A 6 -5.16 -2.38 -3.77
CA ALA A 6 -5.04 -3.84 -3.74
C ALA A 6 -4.26 -4.46 -4.91
N SER A 7 -3.27 -3.77 -5.50
CA SER A 7 -2.46 -4.34 -6.59
C SER A 7 -1.88 -5.72 -6.19
N PRO A 8 -1.20 -5.90 -5.04
CA PRO A 8 -0.61 -7.17 -4.64
C PRO A 8 -1.55 -8.38 -4.68
N SER A 9 -2.82 -8.18 -4.30
CA SER A 9 -3.84 -9.23 -4.34
C SER A 9 -4.29 -9.52 -5.77
N VAL A 10 -4.41 -8.50 -6.62
CA VAL A 10 -4.71 -8.65 -8.05
C VAL A 10 -3.60 -9.44 -8.76
N GLU A 11 -2.32 -9.12 -8.53
CA GLU A 11 -1.21 -9.90 -9.12
C GLU A 11 -1.26 -11.35 -8.66
N THR A 12 -1.52 -11.59 -7.37
CA THR A 12 -1.61 -12.95 -6.82
C THR A 12 -2.75 -13.73 -7.46
N ILE A 13 -3.92 -13.12 -7.67
CA ILE A 13 -5.08 -13.75 -8.31
C ILE A 13 -4.77 -14.08 -9.78
N MET A 14 -4.13 -13.14 -10.50
CA MET A 14 -3.92 -13.25 -11.95
C MET A 14 -2.72 -14.12 -12.33
N LEU A 15 -1.66 -14.10 -11.51
CA LEU A 15 -0.36 -14.69 -11.83
C LEU A 15 0.13 -15.71 -10.79
N GLY A 16 -0.55 -15.82 -9.64
CA GLY A 16 -0.10 -16.68 -8.54
C GLY A 16 1.13 -16.17 -7.80
N LYS A 17 1.57 -14.94 -8.08
CA LYS A 17 2.76 -14.30 -7.52
C LYS A 17 2.44 -12.84 -7.16
N THR A 18 2.96 -12.38 -6.03
CA THR A 18 2.76 -10.99 -5.60
C THR A 18 3.88 -10.06 -6.12
N ILE A 19 3.69 -8.75 -5.92
CA ILE A 19 4.45 -7.67 -6.56
C ILE A 19 5.96 -7.71 -6.34
N TYR A 20 6.43 -8.37 -5.27
CA TYR A 20 7.84 -8.47 -4.90
C TYR A 20 8.47 -9.85 -5.15
N GLU A 21 7.66 -10.87 -5.45
CA GLU A 21 8.15 -12.25 -5.64
C GLU A 21 8.64 -12.51 -7.06
N ASP A 22 8.09 -11.82 -8.04
CA ASP A 22 8.41 -12.01 -9.46
C ASP A 22 8.39 -10.67 -10.20
N LYS A 23 9.39 -10.45 -11.04
CA LYS A 23 9.47 -9.28 -11.92
C LYS A 23 8.27 -9.20 -12.87
N ALA A 24 7.72 -10.33 -13.31
CA ALA A 24 6.51 -10.38 -14.13
C ALA A 24 5.30 -9.81 -13.38
N ALA A 25 5.17 -10.07 -12.07
CA ALA A 25 4.12 -9.48 -11.24
C ALA A 25 4.29 -7.97 -11.11
N THR A 26 5.51 -7.49 -10.85
CA THR A 26 5.80 -6.05 -10.82
C THR A 26 5.45 -5.37 -12.16
N LEU A 27 5.86 -5.96 -13.29
CA LEU A 27 5.59 -5.43 -14.62
C LEU A 27 4.11 -5.45 -14.97
N PHE A 28 3.37 -6.47 -14.52
CA PHE A 28 1.92 -6.52 -14.65
C PHE A 28 1.25 -5.36 -13.92
N ALA A 29 1.63 -5.11 -12.65
CA ALA A 29 1.14 -3.98 -11.86
C ALA A 29 1.43 -2.64 -12.55
N MET A 30 2.66 -2.46 -13.07
CA MET A 30 3.05 -1.25 -13.80
C MET A 30 2.24 -1.07 -15.08
N ARG A 31 1.98 -2.16 -15.83
CA ARG A 31 1.15 -2.12 -17.02
C ARG A 31 -0.29 -1.73 -16.68
N LEU A 32 -0.86 -2.28 -15.61
CA LEU A 32 -2.19 -1.91 -15.13
C LEU A 32 -2.27 -0.41 -14.81
N CYS A 33 -1.29 0.13 -14.06
CA CYS A 33 -1.19 1.56 -13.79
C CYS A 33 -1.10 2.40 -15.08
N ASN A 34 -0.32 1.94 -16.06
CA ASN A 34 -0.19 2.64 -17.34
C ASN A 34 -1.50 2.65 -18.13
N ASP A 35 -2.23 1.54 -18.16
CA ASP A 35 -3.52 1.46 -18.84
C ASP A 35 -4.59 2.32 -18.13
N LEU A 36 -4.57 2.38 -16.80
CA LEU A 36 -5.40 3.32 -16.03
C LEU A 36 -5.03 4.80 -16.30
N ASN A 37 -3.75 5.12 -16.49
CA ASN A 37 -3.33 6.47 -16.89
C ASN A 37 -3.83 6.84 -18.28
N LYS A 38 -3.78 5.91 -19.26
CA LYS A 38 -4.37 6.15 -20.59
C LYS A 38 -5.86 6.46 -20.48
N TYR A 39 -6.59 5.66 -19.70
CA TYR A 39 -8.01 5.90 -19.43
C TYR A 39 -8.25 7.27 -18.77
N CYS A 40 -7.44 7.64 -17.77
CA CYS A 40 -7.51 8.97 -17.15
C CYS A 40 -7.31 10.09 -18.18
N ASN A 41 -6.35 9.94 -19.10
CA ASN A 41 -6.05 10.94 -20.12
C ASN A 41 -7.17 11.07 -21.16
N GLU A 42 -7.75 9.95 -21.60
CA GLU A 42 -8.89 9.93 -22.52
C GLU A 42 -10.11 10.60 -21.88
N LEU A 43 -10.46 10.19 -20.66
CA LEU A 43 -11.58 10.76 -19.92
C LEU A 43 -11.36 12.23 -19.58
N SER A 44 -10.11 12.64 -19.31
CA SER A 44 -9.77 14.04 -19.09
C SER A 44 -10.08 14.92 -20.31
N LYS A 45 -9.75 14.43 -21.51
CA LYS A 45 -10.04 15.12 -22.77
C LYS A 45 -11.54 15.20 -23.02
N GLU A 46 -12.26 14.10 -22.82
CA GLU A 46 -13.70 14.03 -23.03
C GLU A 46 -14.46 14.99 -22.11
N LYS A 47 -14.06 15.05 -20.83
CA LYS A 47 -14.78 15.82 -19.80
C LYS A 47 -14.24 17.23 -19.59
N GLY A 48 -13.13 17.60 -20.23
CA GLY A 48 -12.49 18.90 -20.05
C GLY A 48 -11.94 19.14 -18.64
N VAL A 49 -11.61 18.08 -17.89
CA VAL A 49 -11.07 18.16 -16.52
C VAL A 49 -9.77 17.39 -16.42
N LYS A 50 -8.84 17.85 -15.57
CA LYS A 50 -7.58 17.13 -15.33
C LYS A 50 -7.81 15.98 -14.35
N LEU A 51 -7.69 14.74 -14.82
CA LEU A 51 -7.67 13.55 -13.98
C LEU A 51 -6.23 13.06 -13.81
N ALA A 52 -5.94 12.56 -12.62
CA ALA A 52 -4.69 11.89 -12.29
C ALA A 52 -5.00 10.58 -11.58
N LEU A 53 -4.17 9.57 -11.83
CA LEU A 53 -4.16 8.32 -11.10
C LEU A 53 -3.43 8.52 -9.78
N SER A 54 -4.09 8.19 -8.68
CA SER A 54 -3.57 8.34 -7.33
C SER A 54 -3.68 7.03 -6.57
N ARG A 55 -2.77 6.84 -5.63
CA ARG A 55 -2.83 5.81 -4.62
C ARG A 55 -3.22 6.47 -3.32
N THR A 56 -4.51 6.41 -2.99
CA THR A 56 -5.04 7.11 -1.81
C THR A 56 -4.73 6.38 -0.52
N PRO A 57 -4.71 7.09 0.62
CA PRO A 57 -4.97 6.48 1.91
C PRO A 57 -6.26 5.63 1.81
N ALA A 58 -6.21 4.40 2.29
CA ALA A 58 -7.26 3.40 2.11
C ALA A 58 -7.64 2.73 3.43
N GLU A 59 -7.45 3.43 4.55
CA GLU A 59 -7.55 2.93 5.92
C GLU A 59 -8.83 2.11 6.12
N THR A 60 -9.98 2.65 5.71
CA THR A 60 -11.28 1.96 5.81
C THR A 60 -11.64 1.16 4.56
N THR A 61 -11.15 1.58 3.39
CA THR A 61 -11.54 0.96 2.11
C THR A 61 -10.88 -0.40 1.92
N ALA A 62 -9.63 -0.56 2.36
CA ALA A 62 -8.88 -1.82 2.27
C ALA A 62 -9.57 -2.95 3.05
N GLN A 63 -10.01 -2.68 4.29
CA GLN A 63 -10.80 -3.63 5.07
C GLN A 63 -12.16 -3.86 4.42
N ARG A 64 -12.87 -2.79 4.04
CA ARG A 64 -14.21 -2.91 3.44
C ARG A 64 -14.22 -3.83 2.22
N PHE A 65 -13.27 -3.70 1.30
CA PHE A 65 -13.19 -4.55 0.12
C PHE A 65 -12.87 -6.00 0.50
N ALA A 66 -11.90 -6.24 1.39
CA ALA A 66 -11.59 -7.59 1.87
C ALA A 66 -12.81 -8.27 2.52
N VAL A 67 -13.60 -7.53 3.32
CA VAL A 67 -14.83 -8.03 3.95
C VAL A 67 -15.90 -8.35 2.89
N LEU A 68 -16.15 -7.44 1.95
CA LEU A 68 -17.15 -7.67 0.91
C LEU A 68 -16.79 -8.88 0.03
N ASP A 69 -15.52 -9.03 -0.32
CA ASP A 69 -15.07 -10.16 -1.12
C ASP A 69 -15.16 -11.47 -0.34
N LEU A 70 -14.75 -11.49 0.93
CA LEU A 70 -14.86 -12.69 1.78
C LEU A 70 -16.31 -13.16 1.93
N LEU A 71 -17.27 -12.24 1.96
CA LEU A 71 -18.70 -12.57 2.06
C LEU A 71 -19.32 -12.99 0.72
N SER A 72 -18.72 -12.59 -0.39
CA SER A 72 -19.32 -12.73 -1.73
C SER A 72 -18.67 -13.81 -2.58
N TYR A 73 -17.40 -14.14 -2.33
CA TYR A 73 -16.60 -15.07 -3.13
C TYR A 73 -15.96 -16.14 -2.23
N GLY A 74 -16.26 -17.41 -2.51
CA GLY A 74 -15.84 -18.54 -1.67
C GLY A 74 -14.33 -18.74 -1.58
N ASP A 75 -13.56 -18.25 -2.55
CA ASP A 75 -12.10 -18.35 -2.63
C ASP A 75 -11.36 -17.08 -2.16
N ALA A 76 -12.07 -15.99 -1.84
CA ALA A 76 -11.47 -14.74 -1.39
C ALA A 76 -10.59 -14.91 -0.12
N HIS A 77 -10.88 -15.91 0.72
CA HIS A 77 -10.07 -16.26 1.89
C HIS A 77 -8.59 -16.53 1.58
N LYS A 78 -8.24 -16.85 0.32
CA LYS A 78 -6.87 -17.09 -0.13
C LYS A 78 -6.09 -15.80 -0.44
N HIS A 79 -6.80 -14.70 -0.65
CA HIS A 79 -6.23 -13.45 -1.21
C HIS A 79 -6.33 -12.26 -0.26
N VAL A 80 -7.23 -12.34 0.73
CA VAL A 80 -7.32 -11.37 1.83
C VAL A 80 -6.20 -11.61 2.85
N LYS A 81 -5.66 -10.52 3.40
CA LYS A 81 -4.63 -10.55 4.45
C LYS A 81 -5.27 -10.44 5.84
N GLY A 82 -4.49 -10.71 6.88
CA GLY A 82 -4.94 -10.68 8.28
C GLY A 82 -5.52 -12.01 8.78
N SER A 83 -6.32 -11.96 9.83
CA SER A 83 -6.83 -13.13 10.56
C SER A 83 -8.17 -13.60 9.99
N VAL A 84 -8.16 -14.33 8.88
CA VAL A 84 -9.40 -14.79 8.21
C VAL A 84 -10.28 -15.65 9.11
N ARG A 85 -9.68 -16.58 9.88
CA ARG A 85 -10.42 -17.44 10.80
C ARG A 85 -11.13 -16.64 11.89
N GLU A 86 -10.46 -15.63 12.43
CA GLU A 86 -11.02 -14.74 13.44
C GLU A 86 -12.10 -13.85 12.85
N ALA A 87 -11.90 -13.33 11.63
CA ALA A 87 -12.90 -12.56 10.91
C ALA A 87 -14.20 -13.35 10.69
N ILE A 88 -14.10 -14.62 10.25
CA ILE A 88 -15.26 -15.49 10.08
C ILE A 88 -15.97 -15.71 11.42
N ARG A 89 -15.22 -15.94 12.50
CA ARG A 89 -15.80 -16.12 13.84
C ARG A 89 -16.52 -14.86 14.31
N ILE A 90 -15.88 -13.70 14.27
CA ILE A 90 -16.49 -12.42 14.70
C ILE A 90 -17.75 -12.15 13.89
N TYR A 91 -17.70 -12.34 12.56
CA TYR A 91 -18.87 -12.14 11.70
C TYR A 91 -20.01 -13.08 12.05
N ALA A 92 -19.74 -14.37 12.29
CA ALA A 92 -20.76 -15.36 12.68
C ALA A 92 -21.36 -15.07 14.06
N ASP A 93 -20.53 -14.66 15.03
CA ASP A 93 -20.96 -14.41 16.41
C ASP A 93 -21.74 -13.09 16.56
N THR A 94 -21.40 -12.07 15.76
CA THR A 94 -21.88 -10.68 16.00
C THR A 94 -22.54 -10.00 14.79
N GLY A 95 -22.34 -10.52 13.57
CA GLY A 95 -22.68 -9.82 12.33
C GLY A 95 -21.82 -8.59 12.02
N SER A 96 -20.79 -8.30 12.84
CA SER A 96 -19.90 -7.15 12.66
C SER A 96 -19.11 -7.24 11.36
N ARG A 97 -18.96 -6.10 10.67
CA ARG A 97 -18.09 -5.96 9.48
C ARG A 97 -16.76 -5.27 9.78
N ASP A 98 -16.52 -4.91 11.03
CA ASP A 98 -15.20 -4.52 11.49
C ASP A 98 -14.42 -5.80 11.84
N LEU A 99 -13.66 -6.29 10.85
CA LEU A 99 -13.02 -7.60 10.88
C LEU A 99 -11.50 -7.44 10.70
N PRO A 100 -10.66 -8.30 11.32
CA PRO A 100 -9.20 -8.20 11.27
C PRO A 100 -8.61 -8.68 9.94
N ILE A 101 -9.17 -8.24 8.81
CA ILE A 101 -8.77 -8.59 7.45
C ILE A 101 -8.65 -7.34 6.57
N TYR A 102 -7.76 -7.37 5.58
CA TYR A 102 -7.51 -6.21 4.73
C TYR A 102 -6.85 -6.61 3.41
N TYR A 103 -6.82 -5.67 2.47
CA TYR A 103 -5.92 -5.72 1.31
C TYR A 103 -4.75 -4.75 1.47
N THR A 104 -3.62 -5.07 0.84
CA THR A 104 -2.46 -4.15 0.82
C THR A 104 -2.79 -2.89 0.01
N ASN A 105 -2.38 -1.73 0.49
CA ASN A 105 -2.74 -0.46 -0.14
C ASN A 105 -2.03 -0.26 -1.49
N GLY A 106 -2.79 0.06 -2.54
CA GLY A 106 -2.26 0.41 -3.86
C GLY A 106 -1.20 -0.54 -4.39
N THR A 107 -0.04 0.02 -4.73
CA THR A 107 1.12 -0.70 -5.29
C THR A 107 2.23 -0.92 -4.25
N HIS A 108 1.90 -0.88 -2.96
CA HIS A 108 2.89 -1.17 -1.92
C HIS A 108 3.29 -2.64 -1.95
N CYS A 109 4.56 -2.91 -1.67
CA CYS A 109 4.92 -4.23 -1.18
C CYS A 109 4.19 -4.45 0.16
N PRO A 110 3.57 -5.62 0.39
CA PRO A 110 2.95 -5.96 1.66
C PRO A 110 3.88 -5.68 2.84
N VAL A 111 3.32 -5.25 3.97
CA VAL A 111 4.10 -4.88 5.17
C VAL A 111 4.83 -6.08 5.75
N ASP A 112 4.25 -7.27 5.61
CA ASP A 112 4.79 -8.57 6.01
C ASP A 112 5.69 -9.22 4.95
N ALA A 113 6.05 -8.51 3.87
CA ALA A 113 6.91 -9.05 2.83
C ALA A 113 8.33 -9.30 3.35
N ASP A 114 8.85 -10.51 3.13
CA ASP A 114 10.22 -10.89 3.47
C ASP A 114 11.22 -10.39 2.41
N ILE A 115 11.40 -9.06 2.37
CA ILE A 115 12.31 -8.37 1.45
C ILE A 115 13.11 -7.29 2.18
N SER A 116 14.31 -7.01 1.67
CA SER A 116 15.11 -5.90 2.20
C SER A 116 14.46 -4.54 1.92
N LEU A 117 14.73 -3.55 2.77
CA LEU A 117 14.29 -2.17 2.55
C LEU A 117 14.75 -1.62 1.19
N ILE A 118 15.96 -1.99 0.78
CA ILE A 118 16.54 -1.56 -0.50
C ILE A 118 15.77 -2.16 -1.68
N ASP A 119 15.38 -3.43 -1.61
CA ASP A 119 14.62 -4.06 -2.69
C ASP A 119 13.18 -3.54 -2.74
N LYS A 120 12.56 -3.27 -1.59
CA LYS A 120 11.30 -2.52 -1.51
C LYS A 120 11.40 -1.18 -2.24
N ILE A 121 12.46 -0.39 -1.98
CA ILE A 121 12.69 0.89 -2.66
C ILE A 121 12.87 0.70 -4.17
N LYS A 122 13.62 -0.32 -4.62
CA LYS A 122 13.80 -0.64 -6.05
C LYS A 122 12.48 -0.96 -6.75
N ILE A 123 11.58 -1.67 -6.07
CA ILE A 123 10.26 -2.01 -6.61
C ILE A 123 9.36 -0.78 -6.60
N GLU A 124 9.18 -0.13 -5.46
CA GLU A 124 8.19 0.93 -5.28
C GLU A 124 8.52 2.22 -6.03
N GLN A 125 9.81 2.52 -6.25
CA GLN A 125 10.21 3.69 -7.05
C GLN A 125 9.67 3.65 -8.49
N GLY A 126 9.44 2.45 -9.05
CA GLY A 126 8.92 2.29 -10.40
C GLY A 126 7.50 2.85 -10.57
N PHE A 127 6.74 2.98 -9.48
CA PHE A 127 5.35 3.43 -9.51
C PHE A 127 5.18 4.95 -9.34
N PHE A 128 6.18 5.67 -8.85
CA PHE A 128 6.09 7.12 -8.64
C PHE A 128 5.81 7.90 -9.94
N PRO A 129 6.47 7.61 -11.08
CA PRO A 129 6.14 8.25 -12.34
C PRO A 129 4.72 7.92 -12.86
N LEU A 130 4.15 6.80 -12.42
CA LEU A 130 2.83 6.33 -12.86
C LEU A 130 1.69 6.86 -11.98
N LEU A 131 1.96 7.29 -10.75
CA LEU A 131 0.95 7.67 -9.74
C LEU A 131 1.01 9.18 -9.44
N SER A 132 0.88 9.99 -10.50
CA SER A 132 1.00 11.47 -10.43
C SER A 132 -0.03 12.16 -9.53
N GLY A 133 -1.16 11.51 -9.22
CA GLY A 133 -2.16 12.00 -8.29
C GLY A 133 -1.82 11.77 -6.82
N GLY A 134 -0.69 11.14 -6.52
CA GLY A 134 -0.17 10.95 -5.17
C GLY A 134 0.32 9.53 -4.92
N ASN A 135 1.56 9.40 -4.44
CA ASN A 135 2.16 8.16 -3.97
C ASN A 135 3.05 8.42 -2.74
N ILE A 136 3.29 7.42 -1.88
CA ILE A 136 4.17 7.50 -0.71
C ILE A 136 4.87 6.15 -0.58
N CYS A 137 6.11 6.14 -0.12
CA CYS A 137 6.81 4.93 0.30
C CYS A 137 7.05 4.98 1.81
N ASN A 138 6.57 3.99 2.56
CA ASN A 138 6.84 3.88 4.00
C ASN A 138 8.11 3.05 4.21
N LEU A 139 9.10 3.64 4.87
CA LEU A 139 10.39 3.04 5.19
C LEU A 139 10.40 2.69 6.68
N TYR A 140 10.02 1.46 7.01
CA TYR A 140 9.97 0.99 8.40
C TYR A 140 11.37 0.82 8.96
N LEU A 141 11.64 1.47 10.09
CA LEU A 141 12.90 1.36 10.80
C LEU A 141 12.81 0.24 11.83
N GLY A 142 13.74 -0.71 11.78
CA GLY A 142 13.83 -1.78 12.77
C GLY A 142 14.59 -1.37 14.05
N GLU A 143 15.28 -0.24 14.02
CA GLU A 143 16.10 0.25 15.13
C GLU A 143 15.27 1.11 16.09
N LYS A 144 15.50 0.93 17.40
CA LYS A 144 14.85 1.74 18.43
C LYS A 144 15.22 3.21 18.33
N GLU A 145 16.48 3.51 18.03
CA GLU A 145 17.02 4.87 17.91
C GLU A 145 17.96 4.92 16.69
N PRO A 146 17.44 5.27 15.50
CA PRO A 146 18.27 5.39 14.31
C PRO A 146 19.25 6.57 14.43
N ASP A 147 20.48 6.40 13.97
CA ASP A 147 21.48 7.47 13.93
C ASP A 147 21.01 8.62 13.01
N PRO A 148 20.90 9.87 13.52
CA PRO A 148 20.46 11.01 12.72
C PRO A 148 21.33 11.27 11.47
N ASN A 149 22.65 11.04 11.56
CA ASN A 149 23.54 11.23 10.41
C ASN A 149 23.30 10.16 9.35
N GLY A 150 23.17 8.88 9.77
CA GLY A 150 22.79 7.78 8.90
C GLY A 150 21.45 8.01 8.19
N LEU A 151 20.43 8.53 8.90
CA LEU A 151 19.15 8.89 8.28
C LEU A 151 19.31 10.01 7.25
N MET A 152 20.11 11.04 7.53
CA MET A 152 20.38 12.13 6.60
C MET A 152 21.07 11.61 5.34
N ASP A 153 22.15 10.84 5.49
CA ASP A 153 22.90 10.27 4.36
C ASP A 153 22.02 9.35 3.52
N PHE A 154 21.21 8.51 4.17
CA PHE A 154 20.27 7.64 3.49
C PHE A 154 19.18 8.42 2.74
N THR A 155 18.62 9.47 3.36
CA THR A 155 17.67 10.38 2.72
C THR A 155 18.26 11.02 1.47
N LEU A 156 19.47 11.58 1.57
CA LEU A 156 20.16 12.20 0.44
C LEU A 156 20.45 11.19 -0.66
N ASN A 157 20.81 9.96 -0.30
CA ASN A 157 21.02 8.88 -1.27
C ASN A 157 19.72 8.53 -2.00
N ILE A 158 18.60 8.36 -1.29
CA ILE A 158 17.28 8.11 -1.90
C ILE A 158 16.93 9.21 -2.89
N CYS A 159 17.05 10.48 -2.49
CA CYS A 159 16.72 11.62 -3.34
C CYS A 159 17.62 11.73 -4.59
N LYS A 160 18.87 11.29 -4.52
CA LYS A 160 19.83 11.35 -5.64
C LYS A 160 19.75 10.15 -6.58
N THR A 161 19.36 9.00 -6.08
CA THR A 161 19.54 7.71 -6.79
C THR A 161 18.25 6.98 -7.12
N THR A 162 17.09 7.49 -6.69
CA THR A 162 15.80 6.83 -6.89
C THR A 162 14.73 7.80 -7.38
N ASN A 163 13.62 7.26 -7.90
CA ASN A 163 12.45 8.04 -8.30
C ASN A 163 11.43 8.26 -7.16
N LEU A 164 11.79 8.01 -5.90
CA LEU A 164 10.87 8.25 -4.78
C LEU A 164 10.62 9.76 -4.61
N GLY A 165 9.39 10.20 -4.88
CA GLY A 165 8.98 11.61 -4.77
C GLY A 165 8.39 12.00 -3.41
N TYR A 166 8.00 11.02 -2.60
CA TYR A 166 7.45 11.21 -1.26
C TYR A 166 7.64 9.93 -0.45
N PHE A 167 8.35 10.01 0.67
CA PHE A 167 8.58 8.88 1.56
C PHE A 167 8.61 9.35 3.02
N ALA A 168 8.38 8.41 3.93
CA ALA A 168 8.44 8.65 5.36
C ALA A 168 9.23 7.52 6.03
N PHE A 169 10.07 7.88 7.00
CA PHE A 169 10.59 6.91 7.96
C PHE A 169 9.51 6.60 8.98
N THR A 170 9.12 5.34 9.08
CA THR A 170 8.09 4.87 10.00
C THR A 170 8.77 4.21 11.19
N LYS A 171 8.54 4.76 12.38
CA LYS A 171 9.06 4.27 13.65
C LYS A 171 7.92 3.72 14.49
N GLU A 172 8.17 2.64 15.22
CA GLU A 172 7.27 2.18 16.27
C GLU A 172 7.42 3.06 17.52
N ILE A 173 6.30 3.62 17.98
CA ILE A 173 6.26 4.47 19.17
C ILE A 173 5.35 3.80 20.19
N THR A 174 5.91 3.48 21.35
CA THR A 174 5.14 3.01 22.51
C THR A 174 4.94 4.16 23.47
N VAL A 175 3.69 4.43 23.82
CA VAL A 175 3.30 5.46 24.81
C VAL A 175 2.58 4.80 25.98
N CYS A 176 2.84 5.27 27.20
CA CYS A 176 2.07 4.87 28.37
C CYS A 176 0.84 5.78 28.51
N ASN A 177 -0.28 5.24 29.00
CA ASN A 177 -1.53 6.00 29.12
C ASN A 177 -1.45 7.20 30.08
N ASP A 178 -0.50 7.18 31.01
CA ASP A 178 -0.25 8.19 32.04
C ASP A 178 1.01 9.05 31.76
N GLY A 179 1.77 8.74 30.70
CA GLY A 179 3.06 9.38 30.39
C GLY A 179 3.03 10.40 29.27
N TYR A 180 1.85 10.73 28.73
CA TYR A 180 1.69 11.71 27.65
C TYR A 180 1.20 13.05 28.20
N THR A 181 1.92 14.12 27.88
CA THR A 181 1.44 15.50 28.08
C THR A 181 1.03 16.06 26.73
N GLU A 182 -0.27 16.33 26.57
CA GLU A 182 -0.80 17.00 25.39
C GLU A 182 -0.38 18.47 25.41
N TYR A 183 0.47 18.86 24.47
CA TYR A 183 0.84 20.26 24.29
C TYR A 183 -0.24 20.94 23.44
N HIS A 184 -1.08 21.76 24.07
CA HIS A 184 -1.98 22.64 23.35
C HIS A 184 -1.22 23.93 22.95
N PRO A 185 -1.21 24.30 21.66
CA PRO A 185 -0.53 25.51 21.18
C PRO A 185 -1.19 26.80 21.65
#